data_AF-A0A172Y1Z1-F1
#
_entry.id   AF-A0A172Y1Z1-F1
#
_cell.length_a   1.000
_cell.length_b   1.000
_cell.length_c   1.000
_cell.angle_alpha   90.00
_cell.angle_beta   90.00
_cell.angle_gamma   90.00
#
_symmetry.space_group_name_H-M   'P 1'
#
loop_
_entity.id
_entity.type
_entity.pdbx_description
1 polymer ?
#
loop_
_entity_poly.entity_id
_entity_poly.type
_entity_poly.pdbx_seq_one_letter_code
_entity_poly.pdbx_strand_id
1 'polypeptide(L)'
;MENCGKEIENVEERKALQNVGIGTPATRAAIIETLFSRDYIKREKKTLFPTEKGLKVYDFIKEKKIADAAMTGEWELALQKIENGEASAEDFQLEIENYTRSITEELLSVSLNTENLPDLICPKCKTMHLLIRDKIVKCPDAVCNWILFRSICGVQLNVKKLKTLLIRKDYASKRNDK
;
A
#
# COMPACT_ATOMS: atom_id res chain seq x y z
N MET A 1 15.15 -2.06 13.60
CA MET A 1 15.69 -2.49 12.28
C MET A 1 17.14 -2.97 12.34
N GLU A 2 17.84 -2.84 13.47
CA GLU A 2 19.24 -3.29 13.64
C GLU A 2 19.46 -4.78 13.48
N ASN A 3 18.46 -5.60 13.84
CA ASN A 3 18.55 -7.05 13.84
C ASN A 3 17.77 -7.69 12.67
N CYS A 4 17.56 -6.97 11.57
CA CYS A 4 16.77 -7.44 10.43
C CYS A 4 17.33 -8.71 9.76
N GLY A 5 18.65 -8.95 9.86
CA GLY A 5 19.28 -10.13 9.28
C GLY A 5 19.13 -11.43 10.08
N LYS A 6 18.48 -11.42 11.27
CA LYS A 6 18.44 -12.60 12.16
C LYS A 6 17.80 -13.84 11.53
N GLU A 7 16.81 -13.64 10.67
CA GLU A 7 16.04 -14.72 10.04
C GLU A 7 16.51 -15.06 8.62
N ILE A 8 17.53 -14.36 8.11
CA ILE A 8 18.10 -14.65 6.78
C ILE A 8 18.95 -15.89 6.87
N GLU A 9 18.72 -16.87 6.00
CA GLU A 9 19.45 -18.15 5.97
C GLU A 9 20.86 -18.01 5.39
N ASN A 10 21.01 -17.20 4.33
CA ASN A 10 22.28 -16.95 3.66
C ASN A 10 23.27 -16.23 4.61
N VAL A 11 24.43 -16.85 4.80
CA VAL A 11 25.46 -16.38 5.73
C VAL A 11 26.07 -15.04 5.29
N GLU A 12 26.23 -14.81 3.99
CA GLU A 12 26.86 -13.60 3.48
C GLU A 12 25.90 -12.40 3.56
N GLU A 13 24.63 -12.58 3.18
CA GLU A 13 23.57 -11.56 3.34
C GLU A 13 23.36 -11.20 4.82
N ARG A 14 23.40 -12.20 5.71
CA ARG A 14 23.31 -11.98 7.15
C ARG A 14 24.48 -11.15 7.68
N LYS A 15 25.70 -11.41 7.21
CA LYS A 15 26.90 -10.63 7.60
C LYS A 15 26.81 -9.19 7.12
N ALA A 16 26.32 -8.95 5.90
CA ALA A 16 26.13 -7.60 5.37
C ALA A 16 25.21 -6.76 6.28
N LEU A 17 24.18 -7.38 6.85
CA LEU A 17 23.23 -6.72 7.74
C LEU A 17 23.65 -6.66 9.22
N GLN A 18 24.61 -7.47 9.67
CA GLN A 18 25.00 -7.55 11.08
C GLN A 18 25.55 -6.23 11.65
N ASN A 19 26.23 -5.44 10.82
CA ASN A 19 26.89 -4.20 11.25
C ASN A 19 26.16 -2.94 10.79
N VAL A 20 25.40 -3.01 9.68
CA VAL A 20 24.74 -1.86 9.06
C VAL A 20 23.27 -1.77 9.49
N GLY A 21 22.58 -2.91 9.55
CA GLY A 21 21.12 -2.96 9.68
C GLY A 21 20.43 -2.23 8.51
N ILE A 22 19.18 -1.82 8.72
CA ILE A 22 18.46 -0.95 7.77
C ILE A 22 18.28 0.43 8.39
N GLY A 23 18.69 1.47 7.65
CA GLY A 23 18.70 2.86 8.08
C GLY A 23 19.71 3.19 9.18
N THR A 24 19.86 4.47 9.48
CA THR A 24 20.62 5.02 10.61
C THR A 24 19.68 5.30 11.80
N PRO A 25 20.20 5.55 13.02
CA PRO A 25 19.35 5.87 14.17
C PRO A 25 18.32 7.00 13.90
N ALA A 26 18.73 8.02 13.15
CA ALA A 26 17.87 9.14 12.77
C ALA A 26 16.75 8.71 11.80
N THR A 27 17.09 7.97 10.73
CA THR A 27 16.09 7.57 9.74
C THR A 27 15.15 6.49 10.27
N ARG A 28 15.61 5.62 11.17
CA ARG A 28 14.77 4.60 11.83
C ARG A 28 13.60 5.20 12.59
N ALA A 29 13.84 6.27 13.36
CA ALA A 29 12.77 6.98 14.06
C ALA A 29 11.76 7.59 13.07
N ALA A 30 12.26 8.27 12.02
CA ALA A 30 11.42 8.88 10.99
C ALA A 30 10.58 7.85 10.20
N ILE A 31 11.12 6.67 9.93
CA ILE A 31 10.40 5.57 9.28
C ILE A 31 9.23 5.10 10.15
N ILE A 32 9.45 4.90 11.46
CA ILE A 32 8.40 4.46 12.38
C ILE A 32 7.25 5.49 12.42
N GLU A 33 7.57 6.78 12.52
CA GLU A 33 6.57 7.85 12.48
C GLU A 33 5.83 7.91 11.13
N THR A 34 6.51 7.61 10.04
CA THR A 34 5.89 7.51 8.71
C THR A 34 4.90 6.35 8.63
N LEU A 35 5.24 5.19 9.21
CA LEU A 35 4.34 4.04 9.25
C LEU A 35 3.08 4.31 10.09
N PHE A 36 3.19 5.07 11.18
CA PHE A 36 2.03 5.54 11.95
C PHE A 36 1.18 6.53 11.17
N SER A 37 1.79 7.59 10.64
CA SER A 37 1.06 8.65 9.92
C SER A 37 0.33 8.14 8.67
N ARG A 38 0.86 7.09 8.04
CA ARG A 38 0.24 6.40 6.89
C ARG A 38 -0.74 5.29 7.26
N ASP A 39 -0.99 5.06 8.55
CA ASP A 39 -1.92 4.05 9.07
C ASP A 39 -1.55 2.61 8.64
N TYR A 40 -0.25 2.30 8.60
CA TYR A 40 0.24 0.93 8.35
C TYR A 40 0.47 0.15 9.64
N ILE A 41 0.79 0.85 10.73
CA ILE A 41 0.94 0.26 12.06
C ILE A 41 0.16 1.09 13.09
N LYS A 42 -0.21 0.43 14.18
CA LYS A 42 -0.84 1.03 15.36
C LYS A 42 -0.12 0.58 16.62
N ARG A 43 -0.26 1.36 17.69
CA ARG A 43 0.31 1.04 19.00
C ARG A 43 -0.80 0.61 19.94
N GLU A 44 -0.66 -0.57 20.52
CA GLU A 44 -1.49 -1.04 21.62
C GLU A 44 -0.60 -1.24 22.84
N LYS A 45 -0.78 -0.39 23.87
CA LYS A 45 0.11 -0.31 25.03
C LYS A 45 1.57 -0.07 24.60
N LYS A 46 2.47 -1.03 24.84
CA LYS A 46 3.90 -0.98 24.51
C LYS A 46 4.26 -1.80 23.26
N THR A 47 3.26 -2.34 22.55
CA THR A 47 3.46 -3.24 21.41
C THR A 47 2.94 -2.58 20.14
N LEU A 48 3.66 -2.80 19.03
CA LEU A 48 3.27 -2.37 17.70
C LEU A 48 2.53 -3.49 16.99
N PHE A 49 1.41 -3.18 16.36
CA PHE A 49 0.63 -4.11 15.55
C PHE A 49 0.43 -3.54 14.15
N PRO A 50 0.50 -4.36 13.10
CA PRO A 50 0.11 -3.91 11.78
C PRO A 50 -1.40 -3.63 11.75
N THR A 51 -1.81 -2.63 10.95
CA THR A 51 -3.22 -2.40 10.63
C THR A 51 -3.66 -3.35 9.52
N GLU A 52 -4.98 -3.43 9.25
CA GLU A 52 -5.47 -4.17 8.08
C GLU A 52 -4.86 -3.64 6.77
N LYS A 53 -4.69 -2.32 6.68
CA LYS A 53 -4.04 -1.67 5.54
C LYS A 53 -2.56 -2.06 5.44
N GLY A 54 -1.84 -2.07 6.55
CA GLY A 54 -0.43 -2.50 6.62
C GLY A 54 -0.25 -3.95 6.20
N LEU A 55 -1.10 -4.85 6.69
CA LEU A 55 -1.09 -6.27 6.31
C LEU A 55 -1.35 -6.45 4.81
N LYS A 56 -2.35 -5.77 4.24
CA LYS A 56 -2.63 -5.85 2.80
C LYS A 56 -1.44 -5.43 1.95
N VAL A 57 -0.75 -4.36 2.34
CA VAL A 57 0.47 -3.92 1.62
C VAL A 57 1.57 -4.96 1.78
N TYR A 58 1.81 -5.44 3.00
CA TYR A 58 2.82 -6.47 3.26
C TYR A 58 2.57 -7.74 2.45
N ASP A 59 1.35 -8.29 2.48
CA ASP A 59 0.99 -9.50 1.73
C ASP A 59 1.16 -9.34 0.22
N PHE A 60 1.01 -8.12 -0.30
CA PHE A 60 1.20 -7.83 -1.72
C PHE A 60 2.68 -7.82 -2.14
N ILE A 61 3.60 -7.43 -1.25
CA ILE A 61 5.02 -7.21 -1.58
C ILE A 61 5.98 -8.20 -0.95
N LYS A 62 5.57 -8.99 0.07
CA LYS A 62 6.49 -9.79 0.89
C LYS A 62 7.33 -10.81 0.13
N GLU A 63 6.82 -11.33 -0.99
CA GLU A 63 7.54 -12.29 -1.84
C GLU A 63 8.38 -11.61 -2.93
N LYS A 64 8.39 -10.27 -2.97
CA LYS A 64 9.09 -9.48 -3.99
C LYS A 64 10.40 -8.96 -3.44
N LYS A 65 11.40 -8.82 -4.32
CA LYS A 65 12.71 -8.27 -3.96
C LYS A 65 12.66 -6.93 -3.25
N ILE A 66 11.67 -6.08 -3.54
CA ILE A 66 11.54 -4.75 -2.91
C ILE A 66 11.28 -4.82 -1.39
N ALA A 67 10.78 -5.94 -0.89
CA ALA A 67 10.56 -6.17 0.54
C ALA A 67 11.72 -6.94 1.19
N ASP A 68 12.77 -7.28 0.45
CA ASP A 68 13.90 -8.05 0.94
C ASP A 68 14.84 -7.18 1.79
N ALA A 69 15.08 -7.64 3.01
CA ALA A 69 15.98 -6.98 3.94
C ALA A 69 17.45 -7.05 3.48
N ALA A 70 17.87 -8.16 2.84
CA ALA A 70 19.23 -8.33 2.32
C ALA A 70 19.52 -7.29 1.25
N MET A 71 18.65 -7.18 0.25
CA MET A 71 18.76 -6.20 -0.83
C MET A 71 18.80 -4.76 -0.28
N THR A 72 17.99 -4.46 0.73
CA THR A 72 18.00 -3.13 1.39
C THR A 72 19.34 -2.87 2.09
N GLY A 73 19.95 -3.88 2.72
CA GLY A 73 21.27 -3.78 3.33
C GLY A 73 22.40 -3.56 2.33
N GLU A 74 22.33 -4.19 1.16
CA GLU A 74 23.28 -3.98 0.07
C GLU A 74 23.29 -2.52 -0.40
N TRP A 75 22.11 -1.89 -0.49
CA TRP A 75 22.01 -0.47 -0.81
C TRP A 75 22.59 0.44 0.26
N GLU A 76 22.35 0.15 1.55
CA GLU A 76 22.97 0.92 2.64
C GLU A 76 24.50 0.81 2.60
N LEU A 77 25.05 -0.38 2.29
CA LEU A 77 26.48 -0.57 2.09
C LEU A 77 27.00 0.20 0.86
N ALA A 78 26.27 0.19 -0.25
CA ALA A 78 26.62 0.96 -1.43
C ALA A 78 26.66 2.46 -1.13
N LEU A 79 25.67 2.98 -0.40
CA LEU A 79 25.64 4.38 0.05
C LEU A 79 26.83 4.72 0.97
N GLN A 80 27.23 3.83 1.86
CA GLN A 80 28.44 4.01 2.69
C GLN A 80 29.72 4.05 1.85
N LYS A 81 29.85 3.18 0.85
CA LYS A 81 31.00 3.20 -0.06
C LYS A 81 31.06 4.51 -0.86
N ILE A 82 29.91 5.02 -1.29
CA ILE A 82 29.84 6.32 -1.97
C ILE A 82 30.26 7.45 -1.04
N GLU A 83 29.79 7.47 0.22
CA GLU A 83 30.20 8.44 1.24
C GLU A 83 31.72 8.44 1.46
N ASN A 84 32.34 7.26 1.43
CA ASN A 84 33.79 7.08 1.56
C ASN A 84 34.59 7.34 0.26
N GLY A 85 33.92 7.61 -0.87
CA GLY A 85 34.56 7.78 -2.17
C GLY A 85 35.07 6.48 -2.81
N GLU A 86 34.59 5.32 -2.35
CA GLU A 86 34.97 3.98 -2.82
C GLU A 86 34.07 3.44 -3.94
N ALA A 87 32.95 4.12 -4.22
CA ALA A 87 32.00 3.76 -5.29
C ALA A 87 31.46 5.03 -5.98
N SER A 88 31.06 4.90 -7.25
CA SER A 88 30.45 6.00 -8.00
C SER A 88 28.97 6.17 -7.63
N ALA A 89 28.59 7.41 -7.35
CA ALA A 89 27.19 7.78 -7.15
C ALA A 89 26.38 7.65 -8.45
N GLU A 90 27.01 7.92 -9.60
CA GLU A 90 26.42 7.83 -10.93
C GLU A 90 26.07 6.39 -11.28
N ASP A 91 26.98 5.45 -11.03
CA ASP A 91 26.74 4.03 -11.28
C ASP A 91 25.60 3.49 -10.41
N PHE A 92 25.59 3.85 -9.13
CA PHE A 92 24.52 3.48 -8.20
C PHE A 92 23.16 4.05 -8.64
N GLN A 93 23.12 5.31 -9.06
CA GLN A 93 21.90 5.94 -9.56
C GLN A 93 21.34 5.19 -10.78
N LEU A 94 22.20 4.79 -11.73
CA LEU A 94 21.79 4.02 -12.90
C LEU A 94 21.22 2.64 -12.52
N GLU A 95 21.83 1.99 -11.53
CA GLU A 95 21.34 0.71 -10.99
C GLU A 95 19.95 0.86 -10.37
N ILE A 96 19.74 1.88 -9.54
CA ILE A 96 18.43 2.16 -8.92
C ILE A 96 17.37 2.51 -9.96
N GLU A 97 17.71 3.24 -11.01
CA GLU A 97 16.77 3.55 -12.11
C GLU A 97 16.33 2.29 -12.85
N ASN A 98 17.27 1.41 -13.18
CA ASN A 98 16.98 0.14 -13.84
C ASN A 98 16.13 -0.77 -12.95
N TYR A 99 16.47 -0.86 -11.66
CA TYR A 99 15.68 -1.59 -10.68
C TYR A 99 14.26 -1.02 -10.58
N THR A 100 14.13 0.30 -10.46
CA THR A 100 12.83 0.99 -10.35
C THR A 100 11.94 0.71 -11.55
N ARG A 101 12.51 0.70 -12.77
CA ARG A 101 11.77 0.33 -13.98
C ARG A 101 11.25 -1.11 -13.90
N SER A 102 12.15 -2.05 -13.60
CA SER A 102 11.82 -3.47 -13.53
C SER A 102 10.74 -3.79 -12.49
N ILE A 103 10.87 -3.27 -11.26
CA ILE A 103 9.88 -3.53 -10.21
C ILE A 103 8.54 -2.85 -10.51
N THR A 104 8.54 -1.69 -11.15
CA THR A 104 7.30 -1.00 -11.54
C THR A 104 6.52 -1.82 -12.58
N GLU A 105 7.20 -2.34 -13.60
CA GLU A 105 6.60 -3.22 -14.60
C GLU A 105 6.05 -4.49 -13.96
N GLU A 106 6.81 -5.11 -13.05
CA GLU A 106 6.36 -6.29 -12.29
C GLU A 106 5.09 -5.98 -11.50
N LEU A 107 5.08 -4.90 -10.71
CA LEU A 107 3.94 -4.53 -9.86
C LEU A 107 2.69 -4.15 -10.67
N LEU A 108 2.85 -3.51 -11.83
CA LEU A 108 1.73 -3.17 -12.72
C LEU A 108 1.15 -4.40 -13.43
N SER A 109 1.95 -5.44 -13.64
CA SER A 109 1.49 -6.70 -14.23
C SER A 109 0.64 -7.53 -13.26
N VAL A 110 0.77 -7.30 -11.95
CA VAL A 110 -0.04 -8.00 -10.94
C VAL A 110 -1.47 -7.46 -10.99
N SER A 111 -2.39 -8.30 -11.45
CA SER A 111 -3.82 -8.04 -11.33
C SER A 111 -4.20 -8.04 -9.84
N LEU A 112 -4.60 -6.87 -9.34
CA LEU A 112 -5.19 -6.76 -8.01
C LEU A 112 -6.50 -7.56 -8.03
N ASN A 113 -6.49 -8.75 -7.43
CA ASN A 113 -7.72 -9.46 -7.11
C ASN A 113 -8.51 -8.60 -6.12
N THR A 114 -9.38 -7.77 -6.65
CA THR A 114 -10.41 -7.06 -5.90
C THR A 114 -11.39 -8.11 -5.39
N GLU A 115 -11.07 -8.72 -4.25
CA GLU A 115 -11.88 -9.72 -3.54
C GLU A 115 -13.38 -9.48 -3.74
N ASN A 116 -14.03 -10.30 -4.58
CA ASN A 116 -15.47 -10.43 -4.74
C ASN A 116 -16.25 -9.11 -4.63
N LEU A 117 -15.70 -8.02 -5.17
CA LEU A 117 -16.35 -6.73 -5.15
C LEU A 117 -17.52 -6.81 -6.14
N PRO A 118 -18.72 -6.43 -5.70
CA PRO A 118 -19.88 -6.67 -6.50
C PRO A 118 -19.90 -5.73 -7.67
N ASP A 119 -20.30 -6.29 -8.79
CA ASP A 119 -20.51 -5.52 -9.97
C ASP A 119 -21.76 -4.66 -9.79
N LEU A 120 -21.57 -3.35 -9.66
CA LEU A 120 -22.62 -2.38 -9.38
C LEU A 120 -22.64 -1.34 -10.49
N ILE A 121 -23.80 -1.19 -11.14
CA ILE A 121 -24.00 -0.19 -12.18
C ILE A 121 -24.22 1.17 -11.53
N CYS A 122 -23.62 2.21 -12.11
CA CYS A 122 -23.78 3.58 -11.66
C CYS A 122 -25.26 4.02 -11.70
N PRO A 123 -25.84 4.50 -10.59
CA PRO A 123 -27.25 4.90 -10.57
C PRO A 123 -27.54 6.19 -11.35
N LYS A 124 -26.51 6.99 -11.67
CA LYS A 124 -26.63 8.25 -12.42
C LYS A 124 -26.60 8.02 -13.93
N CYS A 125 -25.56 7.37 -14.46
CA CYS A 125 -25.42 7.16 -15.92
C CYS A 125 -25.97 5.82 -16.40
N LYS A 126 -26.16 4.83 -15.52
CA LYS A 126 -26.67 3.48 -15.83
C LYS A 126 -25.85 2.67 -16.85
N THR A 127 -24.71 3.18 -17.29
CA THR A 127 -23.85 2.55 -18.33
C THR A 127 -22.56 1.97 -17.77
N MET A 128 -21.97 2.61 -16.75
CA MET A 128 -20.65 2.24 -16.24
C MET A 128 -20.73 1.48 -14.92
N HIS A 129 -19.84 0.50 -14.74
CA HIS A 129 -19.63 -0.17 -13.47
C HIS A 129 -18.86 0.71 -12.48
N LEU A 130 -19.28 0.69 -11.22
CA LEU A 130 -18.74 1.54 -10.17
C LEU A 130 -17.39 1.03 -9.66
N LEU A 131 -16.45 1.95 -9.46
CA LEU A 131 -15.20 1.69 -8.78
C LEU A 131 -15.40 1.84 -7.26
N ILE A 132 -15.35 0.72 -6.54
CA ILE A 132 -15.46 0.68 -5.08
C ILE A 132 -14.04 0.77 -4.48
N ARG A 133 -13.81 1.80 -3.66
CA ARG A 133 -12.58 2.01 -2.88
C ARG A 133 -12.93 2.04 -1.39
N ASP A 134 -11.94 2.11 -0.51
CA ASP A 134 -12.17 2.06 0.95
C ASP A 134 -13.05 3.20 1.47
N LYS A 135 -12.84 4.41 0.97
CA LYS A 135 -13.55 5.62 1.44
C LYS A 135 -14.71 6.04 0.53
N ILE A 136 -14.66 5.68 -0.75
CA ILE A 136 -15.62 6.16 -1.75
C ILE A 136 -16.01 5.04 -2.73
N VAL A 137 -17.19 5.15 -3.30
CA VAL A 137 -17.60 4.45 -4.51
C VAL A 137 -17.84 5.51 -5.59
N LYS A 138 -17.24 5.37 -6.77
CA LYS A 138 -17.38 6.38 -7.83
C LYS A 138 -17.62 5.79 -9.21
N CYS A 139 -18.30 6.56 -10.06
CA CYS A 139 -18.36 6.27 -11.49
C CYS A 139 -16.99 6.56 -12.13
N PRO A 140 -16.46 5.68 -13.01
CA PRO A 140 -15.21 5.92 -13.71
C PRO A 140 -15.33 7.03 -14.77
N ASP A 141 -16.53 7.23 -15.32
CA ASP A 141 -16.79 8.27 -16.31
C ASP A 141 -16.66 9.69 -15.71
N ALA A 142 -15.77 10.48 -16.32
CA ALA A 142 -15.46 11.84 -15.93
C ALA A 142 -16.65 12.80 -16.14
N VAL A 143 -17.52 12.52 -17.12
CA VAL A 143 -18.72 13.34 -17.38
C VAL A 143 -19.77 13.09 -16.30
N CYS A 144 -20.00 11.83 -15.93
CA CYS A 144 -20.94 11.44 -14.90
C CYS A 144 -20.54 11.99 -13.52
N ASN A 145 -19.28 11.83 -13.13
CA ASN A 145 -18.72 12.31 -11.86
C ASN A 145 -19.55 11.95 -10.60
N TRP A 146 -20.26 10.82 -10.61
CA TRP A 146 -21.05 10.38 -9.46
C TRP A 146 -20.14 9.76 -8.39
N ILE A 147 -20.33 10.16 -7.13
CA ILE A 147 -19.53 9.72 -5.98
C ILE A 147 -20.46 9.44 -4.80
N LEU A 148 -20.16 8.38 -4.04
CA LEU A 148 -20.76 8.05 -2.75
C LEU A 148 -19.65 7.83 -1.72
N PHE A 149 -19.67 8.58 -0.62
CA PHE A 149 -18.80 8.32 0.52
C PHE A 149 -19.28 7.07 1.27
N ARG A 150 -18.33 6.19 1.63
CA ARG A 150 -18.60 4.97 2.39
C ARG A 150 -18.70 5.21 3.89
N SER A 151 -18.47 6.42 4.37
CA SER A 151 -18.71 6.82 5.75
C SER A 151 -19.82 7.86 5.79
N ILE A 152 -20.93 7.56 6.48
CA ILE A 152 -22.07 8.47 6.67
C ILE A 152 -22.45 8.43 8.14
N CYS A 153 -22.42 9.59 8.81
CA CYS A 153 -22.78 9.72 10.24
C CYS A 153 -22.04 8.71 11.16
N GLY A 154 -20.75 8.45 10.90
CA GLY A 154 -19.94 7.51 11.68
C GLY A 154 -20.15 6.03 11.32
N VAL A 155 -21.03 5.70 10.38
CA VAL A 155 -21.27 4.32 9.93
C VAL A 155 -20.50 4.05 8.65
N GLN A 156 -19.66 3.02 8.66
CA GLN A 156 -18.98 2.52 7.46
C GLN A 156 -19.91 1.58 6.66
N LEU A 157 -20.08 1.87 5.38
CA LEU A 157 -20.84 1.08 4.42
C LEU A 157 -19.98 -0.09 3.93
N ASN A 158 -20.29 -1.28 4.45
CA ASN A 158 -19.76 -2.53 3.92
C ASN A 158 -20.38 -2.86 2.55
N VAL A 159 -19.79 -3.84 1.86
CA VAL A 159 -20.20 -4.26 0.51
C VAL A 159 -21.68 -4.69 0.44
N LYS A 160 -22.19 -5.38 1.46
CA LYS A 160 -23.59 -5.81 1.53
C LYS A 160 -24.54 -4.59 1.59
N LYS A 161 -24.24 -3.62 2.46
CA LYS A 161 -25.01 -2.37 2.58
C LYS A 161 -24.96 -1.55 1.28
N LEU A 162 -23.82 -1.50 0.60
CA LEU A 162 -23.68 -0.83 -0.69
C LEU A 162 -24.61 -1.43 -1.76
N LYS A 163 -24.65 -2.76 -1.89
CA LYS A 163 -25.61 -3.45 -2.76
C LYS A 163 -27.03 -3.02 -2.44
N THR A 164 -27.42 -3.11 -1.16
CA THR A 164 -28.78 -2.77 -0.75
C THR A 164 -29.13 -1.32 -1.06
N LEU A 165 -28.24 -0.36 -0.79
CA LEU A 165 -28.49 1.07 -1.00
C LEU A 165 -28.58 1.44 -2.49
N LEU A 166 -27.78 0.80 -3.35
CA LEU A 166 -27.70 1.14 -4.76
C LEU A 166 -28.75 0.40 -5.59
N ILE A 167 -29.15 -0.81 -5.18
CA ILE A 167 -30.17 -1.61 -5.87
C ILE A 167 -31.59 -1.25 -5.39
N ARG A 168 -31.81 -0.87 -4.12
CA ARG A 168 -33.16 -0.55 -3.60
C ARG A 168 -33.62 0.90 -3.82
N LYS A 169 -32.98 1.69 -4.68
CA LYS A 169 -33.34 3.11 -4.85
C LYS A 169 -34.72 3.39 -5.46
N ASP A 170 -35.53 2.37 -5.75
CA ASP A 170 -36.89 2.54 -6.29
C ASP A 170 -37.97 2.96 -5.26
N TYR A 171 -37.67 3.03 -3.95
CA TYR A 171 -38.68 3.41 -2.94
C TYR A 171 -38.65 4.87 -2.45
N ALA A 172 -37.64 5.66 -2.80
CA ALA A 172 -37.54 7.05 -2.30
C ALA A 172 -38.30 8.09 -3.15
N SER A 173 -38.77 7.72 -4.36
CA SER A 173 -39.45 8.65 -5.28
C SER A 173 -40.98 8.74 -5.08
N LYS A 174 -41.56 8.09 -4.06
CA LYS A 174 -43.02 8.05 -3.80
C LYS A 174 -43.47 8.81 -2.54
N ARG A 175 -42.67 9.75 -2.04
CA ARG A 175 -43.08 10.68 -0.97
C ARG A 175 -42.83 12.11 -1.43
N ASN A 176 -43.66 12.59 -2.35
CA ASN A 176 -43.94 14.02 -2.56
C ASN A 176 -45.19 14.22 -3.44
N ASP A 177 -46.21 13.40 -3.23
CA ASP A 177 -47.58 13.70 -3.67
C ASP A 177 -48.51 13.44 -2.48
N LYS A 178 -48.66 14.47 -1.64
CA LYS A 178 -49.86 14.77 -0.85
C LYS A 178 -49.69 16.13 -0.17
#